data_AF-A0A820DM06-F1
#
_entry.id   AF-A0A820DM06-F1
#
_cell.length_a   1.000
_cell.length_b   1.000
_cell.length_c   1.000
_cell.angle_alpha   90.00
_cell.angle_beta   90.00
_cell.angle_gamma   90.00
#
_symmetry.space_group_name_H-M   'P 1'
#
loop_
_entity.id
_entity.type
_entity.pdbx_description
1 polymer ?
#
loop_
_entity_poly.entity_id
_entity_poly.type
_entity_poly.pdbx_seq_one_letter_code
_entity_poly.pdbx_strand_id
1 'polypeptide(L)' 'MVANYLGVEDCITFGMGFATNALNIPAIMGKGDLILSDKLNHVSIVLGSRLSGAHIRRFNHN' A
#
# COMPACT_ATOMS: atom_id res chain seq x y z
N MET A 1 -18.27 -11.91 2.79
CA MET A 1 -17.44 -13.13 2.73
C MET A 1 -15.98 -12.84 3.10
N VAL A 2 -15.28 -11.92 2.41
CA VAL A 2 -13.86 -11.62 2.72
C VAL A 2 -13.68 -10.85 4.04
N ALA A 3 -14.43 -9.77 4.28
CA ALA A 3 -14.39 -9.03 5.55
C ALA A 3 -14.62 -9.95 6.76
N ASN A 4 -15.70 -10.74 6.72
CA ASN A 4 -16.02 -11.73 7.77
C ASN A 4 -14.92 -12.79 7.94
N TYR A 5 -14.29 -13.24 6.84
CA TYR A 5 -13.19 -14.21 6.91
C TYR A 5 -11.96 -13.63 7.61
N LEU A 6 -11.66 -12.35 7.39
CA LEU A 6 -10.52 -11.65 8.01
C LEU A 6 -10.84 -11.03 9.38
N GLY A 7 -12.11 -11.00 9.79
CA GLY A 7 -12.54 -10.36 11.03
C GLY A 7 -12.41 -8.84 11.02
N VAL A 8 -12.55 -8.19 9.87
CA VAL A 8 -12.48 -6.72 9.70
C VAL A 8 -13.85 -6.12 9.39
N GLU A 9 -14.02 -4.82 9.63
CA GLU A 9 -15.30 -4.11 9.48
C GLU A 9 -15.83 -4.13 8.04
N ASP A 10 -14.96 -3.92 7.05
CA ASP A 10 -15.34 -3.92 5.63
C ASP A 10 -14.17 -4.40 4.75
N CYS A 11 -14.47 -4.76 3.50
CA CYS A 11 -13.48 -5.15 2.50
C CYS A 11 -13.84 -4.65 1.10
N ILE A 12 -12.82 -4.29 0.33
CA ILE A 12 -12.94 -3.98 -1.09
C ILE A 12 -12.10 -4.96 -1.92
N THR A 13 -12.62 -5.41 -3.06
CA THR A 13 -11.94 -6.34 -3.96
C THR A 13 -11.46 -5.64 -5.23
N PHE A 14 -10.27 -6.01 -5.70
CA PHE A 14 -9.70 -5.54 -6.96
C PHE A 14 -9.40 -6.72 -7.88
N GLY A 15 -9.40 -6.50 -9.19
CA GLY A 15 -9.18 -7.57 -10.19
C GLY A 15 -7.79 -8.21 -10.14
N MET A 16 -6.81 -7.60 -9.45
CA MET A 16 -5.47 -8.16 -9.27
C MET A 16 -4.77 -7.59 -8.02
N GLY A 17 -3.89 -8.38 -7.39
CA GLY A 17 -3.16 -7.96 -6.18
C GLY A 17 -2.20 -6.78 -6.40
N PHE A 18 -1.70 -6.59 -7.63
CA PHE A 18 -0.89 -5.41 -7.97
C PHE A 18 -1.70 -4.12 -7.81
N ALA A 19 -2.91 -4.08 -8.38
CA ALA A 19 -3.79 -2.92 -8.36
C ALA A 19 -4.23 -2.58 -6.93
N THR A 20 -4.45 -3.60 -6.08
CA THR A 20 -4.76 -3.42 -4.66
C THR A 20 -3.77 -2.48 -3.97
N ASN A 21 -2.47 -2.61 -4.25
CA ASN A 21 -1.47 -1.75 -3.64
C ASN A 21 -1.21 -0.48 -4.46
N ALA A 22 -0.96 -0.64 -5.76
CA ALA A 22 -0.46 0.44 -6.61
C ALA A 22 -1.46 1.59 -6.78
N LEU A 23 -2.76 1.30 -6.74
CA LEU A 23 -3.80 2.30 -6.95
C LEU A 23 -4.39 2.86 -5.65
N ASN A 24 -4.32 2.11 -4.54
CA ASN A 24 -4.96 2.54 -3.29
C ASN A 24 -4.01 3.26 -2.33
N ILE A 25 -2.70 2.95 -2.31
CA ILE A 25 -1.76 3.71 -1.47
C ILE A 25 -1.83 5.23 -1.76
N PRO A 26 -1.90 5.70 -3.04
CA PRO A 26 -2.09 7.12 -3.34
C PRO A 26 -3.45 7.70 -2.94
N ALA A 27 -4.46 6.86 -2.71
CA ALA A 27 -5.79 7.31 -2.30
C ALA A 27 -5.85 7.64 -0.80
N ILE A 28 -4.97 7.04 0.01
CA ILE A 28 -4.95 7.19 1.48
C ILE A 28 -3.70 7.89 2.01
N MET A 29 -2.66 8.06 1.18
CA MET A 29 -1.42 8.77 1.52
C MET A 29 -1.18 9.92 0.55
N GLY A 30 -0.62 11.02 1.03
CA GLY A 30 -0.37 12.23 0.25
C GLY A 30 0.86 13.03 0.70
N LYS A 31 1.01 14.23 0.13
CA LYS A 31 2.06 15.18 0.54
C LYS A 31 1.92 15.52 2.02
N GLY A 32 3.03 15.44 2.75
CA GLY A 32 3.06 15.69 4.20
C GLY A 32 3.07 14.40 5.02
N ASP A 33 2.67 13.27 4.42
CA ASP A 33 2.70 11.97 5.10
C ASP A 33 4.07 11.28 4.96
N LEU A 34 4.31 10.30 5.84
CA LEU A 34 5.50 9.46 5.85
C LEU A 34 5.12 8.01 5.54
N ILE A 35 5.77 7.42 4.52
CA ILE A 35 5.73 5.99 4.23
C ILE A 35 7.08 5.37 4.61
N LEU A 36 7.08 4.44 5.57
CA LEU A 36 8.22 3.60 5.89
C LEU A 36 8.14 2.32 5.04
N SER A 37 9.09 2.13 4.11
CA SER A 37 9.07 0.98 3.20
C SER A 37 10.29 0.10 3.37
N ASP A 38 10.08 -1.21 3.52
CA ASP A 38 11.15 -2.19 3.43
C ASP A 38 11.80 -2.13 2.04
N LYS A 39 13.13 -2.34 1.96
CA LYS A 39 13.89 -2.36 0.69
C LYS A 39 13.48 -3.49 -0.25
N LEU A 40 12.96 -4.60 0.28
CA LEU A 40 12.54 -5.78 -0.49
C LEU A 40 11.02 -5.86 -0.69
N ASN A 41 10.29 -4.80 -0.37
CA ASN A 41 8.85 -4.73 -0.63
C ASN A 41 8.53 -4.99 -2.12
N HIS A 42 7.43 -5.71 -2.34
CA HIS A 42 6.96 -6.03 -3.69
C HIS A 42 6.74 -4.76 -4.53
N VAL A 43 7.00 -4.85 -5.83
CA VAL A 43 6.99 -3.70 -6.75
C VAL A 43 5.66 -2.93 -6.73
N SER A 44 4.53 -3.60 -6.49
CA SER A 44 3.23 -2.95 -6.37
C SER A 44 3.14 -1.95 -5.21
N ILE A 45 3.76 -2.25 -4.07
CA ILE A 45 3.82 -1.36 -2.90
C ILE A 45 4.76 -0.20 -3.19
N VAL A 46 5.91 -0.48 -3.81
CA VAL A 46 6.89 0.54 -4.20
C VAL A 46 6.26 1.55 -5.17
N LEU A 47 5.51 1.08 -6.17
CA LEU A 47 4.84 1.94 -7.13
C LEU A 47 3.75 2.79 -6.47
N GLY A 48 2.87 2.17 -5.68
CA GLY A 48 1.81 2.91 -4.97
C GLY A 48 2.37 3.97 -4.03
N SER A 49 3.45 3.64 -3.31
CA SER A 49 4.14 4.61 -2.44
C SER A 49 4.68 5.79 -3.25
N ARG A 50 5.33 5.55 -4.40
CA ARG A 50 5.85 6.62 -5.27
C ARG A 50 4.76 7.50 -5.84
N LEU A 51 3.62 6.91 -6.22
CA LEU A 51 2.49 7.64 -6.79
C LEU A 51 1.75 8.51 -5.76
N SER A 52 1.84 8.19 -4.46
CA SER A 52 1.19 8.98 -3.39
C SER A 52 1.74 10.41 -3.24
N GLY A 53 2.99 10.65 -3.64
CA GLY A 53 3.67 11.91 -3.37
C GLY A 53 4.04 12.14 -1.90
N ALA A 54 3.86 11.13 -1.04
CA ALA A 54 4.31 11.14 0.35
C ALA A 54 5.84 11.08 0.46
N HIS A 55 6.38 11.43 1.63
CA HIS A 55 7.79 11.22 1.92
C HIS A 55 8.06 9.73 2.16
N ILE A 56 8.97 9.12 1.40
CA ILE A 56 9.26 7.68 1.49
C ILE A 56 10.63 7.47 2.13
N ARG A 57 10.66 6.82 3.30
CA ARG A 57 11.90 6.39 3.95
C ARG A 57 12.05 4.88 3.84
N ARG A 58 13.11 4.44 3.15
CA ARG A 58 13.42 3.01 3.02
C ARG A 58 14.27 2.49 4.17
N PHE A 59 13.97 1.29 4.67
CA PHE A 59 14.75 0.61 5.72
C PHE A 59 15.28 -0.76 5.25
N ASN A 60 16.34 -1.26 5.89
CA ASN A 60 16.91 -2.58 5.56
C ASN A 60 15.94 -3.69 5.90
N HIS A 61 15.91 -4.72 5.06
CA HIS A 61 15.11 -5.89 5.36
C HIS A 61 15.72 -6.65 6.52
N ASN A 62 14.97 -6.76 7.62
CA ASN A 62 15.35 -7.45 8.86
C ASN A 62 16.86 -7.32 9.18
#